data_AF-A0A2N5ZR26-F1
#
_entry.id   AF-A0A2N5ZR26-F1
#
_cell.length_a   1.000
_cell.length_b   1.000
_cell.length_c   1.000
_cell.angle_alpha   90.00
_cell.angle_beta   90.00
_cell.angle_gamma   90.00
#
_symmetry.space_group_name_H-M   'P 1'
#
loop_
_entity.id
_entity.type
_entity.pdbx_description
1 polymer ?
#
loop_
_entity_poly.entity_id
_entity_poly.type
_entity_poly.pdbx_seq_one_letter_code
_entity_poly.pdbx_strand_id
1 'polypeptide(L)'
;MSSRSHFKSKFLRRFVLYGFLFVAYVLLGTTIHNANQEIKVSDYLMESAMDIAKIRSQESKVVIEREKKLTKSPDYEFSDKLKGKIVLQVESNGEAWYIDPIDLKRYYFGSPRETYLFIREKSKYLSGEEIFDYLFFEKIFPKELSGRFIANQDEDNEFYYVLPDSLLAVKINSAKEAFRLLKDNGVGISNQEIRKIEVGEY
;
A
#
# COMPACT_ATOMS: atom_id res chain seq x y z
N MET A 1 48.78 -52.45 43.82
CA MET A 1 47.33 -52.38 43.50
C MET A 1 46.95 -50.97 43.06
N SER A 2 47.10 -50.61 41.78
CA SER A 2 46.56 -49.34 41.24
C SER A 2 46.45 -49.42 39.71
N SER A 3 45.45 -50.14 39.20
CA SER A 3 45.17 -50.16 37.74
C SER A 3 43.69 -50.40 37.39
N ARG A 4 42.83 -50.76 38.36
CA ARG A 4 41.38 -50.95 38.12
C ARG A 4 40.53 -49.68 38.20
N SER A 5 41.00 -48.57 38.80
CA SER A 5 40.18 -47.34 38.93
C SER A 5 40.26 -46.42 37.70
N HIS A 6 41.33 -46.48 36.91
CA HIS A 6 41.53 -45.59 35.77
C HIS A 6 40.74 -45.99 34.51
N PHE A 7 40.30 -47.25 34.41
CA PHE A 7 39.51 -47.76 33.28
C PHE A 7 38.01 -47.43 33.42
N LYS A 8 37.46 -47.50 34.64
CA LYS A 8 36.04 -47.16 34.90
C LYS A 8 35.73 -45.68 34.67
N SER A 9 36.67 -44.76 34.98
CA SER A 9 36.44 -43.32 34.82
C SER A 9 36.42 -42.88 33.35
N LYS A 10 37.25 -43.48 32.49
CA LYS A 10 37.27 -43.20 31.04
C LYS A 10 36.01 -43.71 30.34
N PHE A 11 35.46 -44.84 30.80
CA PHE A 11 34.22 -45.41 30.28
C PHE A 11 33.00 -44.60 30.70
N LEU A 12 32.92 -44.20 31.98
CA LEU A 12 31.83 -43.34 32.50
C LEU A 12 31.79 -41.98 31.80
N ARG A 13 32.96 -41.34 31.58
CA ARG A 13 33.04 -40.04 30.89
C ARG A 13 32.57 -40.12 29.44
N ARG A 14 32.87 -41.22 28.73
CA ARG A 14 32.36 -41.44 27.37
C ARG A 14 30.85 -41.65 27.36
N PHE A 15 30.31 -42.43 28.30
CA PHE A 15 28.87 -42.68 28.41
C PHE A 15 28.07 -41.39 28.70
N VAL A 16 28.59 -40.54 29.59
CA VAL A 16 28.00 -39.23 29.89
C VAL A 16 28.05 -38.31 28.66
N LEU A 17 29.17 -38.29 27.93
CA LEU A 17 29.31 -37.47 26.72
C LEU A 17 28.35 -37.90 25.59
N TYR A 18 28.19 -39.21 25.37
CA TYR A 18 27.22 -39.73 24.40
C TYR A 18 25.77 -39.45 24.80
N GLY A 19 25.46 -39.52 26.10
CA GLY A 19 24.15 -39.13 26.63
C GLY A 19 23.83 -37.65 26.37
N PHE A 20 24.79 -36.76 26.61
CA PHE A 20 24.63 -35.32 26.34
C PHE A 20 24.47 -35.04 24.83
N LEU A 21 25.24 -35.69 23.97
CA LEU A 21 25.10 -35.55 22.51
C LEU A 21 23.75 -36.05 22.00
N PHE A 22 23.22 -37.13 22.57
CA PHE A 22 21.90 -37.65 22.20
C PHE A 22 20.77 -36.69 22.60
N VAL A 23 20.82 -36.15 23.82
CA VAL A 23 19.84 -35.14 24.28
C VAL A 23 19.92 -33.88 23.42
N ALA A 24 21.14 -33.41 23.10
CA ALA A 24 21.32 -32.27 22.21
C ALA A 24 20.75 -32.54 20.79
N TYR A 25 20.96 -33.74 20.23
CA TYR A 25 20.42 -34.12 18.92
C TYR A 25 18.89 -34.19 18.89
N VAL A 26 18.26 -34.73 19.95
CA VAL A 26 16.79 -34.78 20.07
C VAL A 26 16.20 -33.37 20.25
N LEU A 27 16.85 -32.51 21.06
CA LEU A 27 16.45 -31.10 21.21
C LEU A 27 16.64 -30.31 19.90
N LEU A 28 17.71 -30.56 19.16
CA LEU A 28 17.93 -29.94 17.84
C LEU A 28 16.88 -30.42 16.83
N GLY A 29 16.59 -31.72 16.78
CA GLY A 29 15.58 -32.30 15.88
C GLY A 29 14.16 -31.81 16.16
N THR A 30 13.78 -31.66 17.43
CA THR A 30 12.47 -31.11 17.83
C THR A 30 12.37 -29.60 17.56
N THR A 31 13.46 -28.85 17.80
CA THR A 31 13.54 -27.43 17.45
C THR A 31 13.44 -27.22 15.94
N ILE A 32 14.12 -28.04 15.14
CA ILE A 32 14.05 -28.01 13.66
C ILE A 32 12.65 -28.42 13.17
N HIS A 33 12.00 -29.42 13.79
CA HIS A 33 10.65 -29.82 13.42
C HIS A 33 9.62 -28.71 13.71
N ASN A 34 9.73 -28.04 14.86
CA ASN A 34 8.86 -26.92 15.21
C ASN A 34 9.11 -25.69 14.31
N ALA A 35 10.36 -25.36 14.00
CA ALA A 35 10.69 -24.30 13.04
C ALA A 35 10.14 -24.62 11.63
N ASN A 36 10.21 -25.88 11.18
CA ASN A 36 9.63 -26.29 9.89
C ASN A 36 8.09 -26.23 9.88
N GLN A 37 7.41 -26.46 11.00
CA GLN A 37 5.96 -26.26 11.12
C GLN A 37 5.61 -24.76 11.04
N GLU A 38 6.36 -23.90 11.72
CA GLU A 38 6.19 -22.43 11.65
C GLU A 38 6.43 -21.89 10.24
N ILE A 39 7.46 -22.37 9.53
CA ILE A 39 7.71 -22.03 8.12
C ILE A 39 6.53 -22.46 7.24
N LYS A 40 5.98 -23.66 7.42
CA LYS A 40 4.83 -24.16 6.64
C LYS A 40 3.55 -23.35 6.89
N VAL A 41 3.33 -22.91 8.13
CA VAL A 41 2.21 -22.00 8.47
C VAL A 41 2.43 -20.64 7.80
N SER A 42 3.66 -20.11 7.82
CA SER A 42 4.00 -18.87 7.11
C SER A 42 3.76 -18.96 5.60
N ASP A 43 4.12 -20.09 4.96
CA ASP A 43 3.89 -20.32 3.53
C ASP A 43 2.39 -20.31 3.19
N TYR A 44 1.57 -20.99 3.99
CA TYR A 44 0.11 -21.00 3.81
C TYR A 44 -0.51 -19.61 4.00
N LEU A 45 -0.03 -18.85 5.00
CA LEU A 45 -0.47 -17.47 5.22
C LEU A 45 -0.07 -16.56 4.06
N MET A 46 1.11 -16.76 3.47
CA MET A 46 1.56 -16.01 2.29
C MET A 46 0.72 -16.36 1.06
N GLU A 47 0.48 -17.64 0.80
CA GLU A 47 -0.38 -18.11 -0.30
C GLU A 47 -1.79 -17.53 -0.17
N SER A 48 -2.39 -17.61 1.03
CA SER A 48 -3.71 -17.02 1.30
C SER A 48 -3.71 -15.49 1.14
N ALA A 49 -2.67 -14.80 1.61
CA ALA A 49 -2.55 -13.36 1.43
C ALA A 49 -2.41 -12.97 -0.05
N MET A 50 -1.70 -13.77 -0.85
CA MET A 50 -1.59 -13.59 -2.30
C MET A 50 -2.92 -13.82 -3.02
N ASP A 51 -3.67 -14.86 -2.65
CA ASP A 51 -5.00 -15.11 -3.20
C ASP A 51 -5.96 -13.96 -2.90
N ILE A 52 -5.95 -13.45 -1.67
CA ILE A 52 -6.75 -12.27 -1.28
C ILE A 52 -6.32 -11.04 -2.08
N ALA A 53 -5.01 -10.81 -2.26
CA ALA A 53 -4.51 -9.71 -3.08
C ALA A 53 -4.93 -9.84 -4.55
N LYS A 54 -4.90 -11.06 -5.09
CA LYS A 54 -5.32 -11.37 -6.47
C LYS A 54 -6.83 -11.14 -6.66
N ILE A 55 -7.66 -11.59 -5.71
CA ILE A 55 -9.11 -11.38 -5.74
C ILE A 55 -9.42 -9.87 -5.74
N ARG A 56 -8.82 -9.10 -4.82
CA ARG A 56 -9.02 -7.64 -4.76
C ARG A 56 -8.60 -6.93 -6.05
N SER A 57 -7.45 -7.33 -6.62
CA SER A 57 -7.02 -6.80 -7.92
C SER A 57 -8.01 -7.11 -9.04
N GLN A 58 -8.61 -8.30 -9.02
CA GLN A 58 -9.64 -8.68 -10.00
C GLN A 58 -10.93 -7.86 -9.83
N GLU A 59 -11.35 -7.59 -8.59
CA GLU A 59 -12.50 -6.71 -8.29
C GLU A 59 -12.29 -5.29 -8.85
N SER A 60 -11.11 -4.70 -8.62
CA SER A 60 -10.77 -3.38 -9.15
C SER A 60 -10.80 -3.35 -10.68
N LYS A 61 -10.26 -4.39 -11.35
CA LYS A 61 -10.35 -4.51 -12.81
C LYS A 61 -11.79 -4.60 -13.32
N VAL A 62 -12.66 -5.33 -12.62
CA VAL A 62 -14.08 -5.44 -13.00
C VAL A 62 -14.76 -4.07 -12.96
N VAL A 63 -14.49 -3.26 -11.93
CA VAL A 63 -15.03 -1.89 -11.82
C VAL A 63 -14.52 -1.00 -12.96
N ILE A 64 -13.22 -1.02 -13.22
CA ILE A 64 -12.60 -0.22 -14.30
C ILE A 64 -13.20 -0.60 -15.65
N GLU A 65 -13.27 -1.89 -15.98
CA GLU A 65 -13.83 -2.38 -17.25
C GLU A 65 -15.32 -2.05 -17.41
N ARG A 66 -16.09 -2.15 -16.32
CA ARG A 66 -17.50 -1.74 -16.32
C ARG A 66 -17.62 -0.25 -16.63
N GLU A 67 -16.90 0.59 -15.90
CA GLU A 67 -16.99 2.05 -16.05
C GLU A 67 -16.45 2.55 -17.38
N LYS A 68 -15.43 1.89 -17.94
CA LYS A 68 -14.96 2.14 -19.31
C LYS A 68 -16.07 1.93 -20.33
N LYS A 69 -16.77 0.79 -20.29
CA LYS A 69 -17.87 0.49 -21.22
C LYS A 69 -19.05 1.46 -21.11
N LEU A 70 -19.28 1.98 -19.90
CA LEU A 70 -20.36 2.94 -19.65
C LEU A 70 -19.98 4.38 -20.00
N THR A 71 -18.69 4.67 -20.15
CA THR A 71 -18.15 5.96 -20.58
C THR A 71 -18.12 6.01 -22.10
N LYS A 72 -19.05 6.75 -22.72
CA LYS A 72 -19.20 6.75 -24.20
C LYS A 72 -18.60 7.97 -24.88
N SER A 73 -18.66 9.13 -24.24
CA SER A 73 -18.26 10.40 -24.85
C SER A 73 -17.66 11.30 -23.77
N PRO A 74 -16.32 11.33 -23.64
CA PRO A 74 -15.65 12.22 -22.71
C PRO A 74 -15.92 13.69 -23.03
N ASP A 75 -16.16 14.49 -21.99
CA ASP A 75 -16.31 15.93 -21.99
C ASP A 75 -15.13 16.54 -21.25
N TYR A 76 -14.12 17.00 -22.00
CA TYR A 76 -12.88 17.52 -21.42
C TYR A 76 -13.07 18.84 -20.67
N GLU A 77 -14.07 19.66 -21.02
CA GLU A 77 -14.36 20.89 -20.28
C GLU A 77 -14.95 20.54 -18.91
N PHE A 78 -15.81 19.53 -18.84
CA PHE A 78 -16.30 19.00 -17.58
C PHE A 78 -15.19 18.37 -16.75
N SER A 79 -14.31 17.57 -17.36
CA SER A 79 -13.15 17.00 -16.66
C SER A 79 -12.22 18.07 -16.10
N ASP A 80 -11.96 19.15 -16.84
CA ASP A 80 -11.09 20.25 -16.39
C ASP A 80 -11.63 20.95 -15.12
N LYS A 81 -12.96 21.11 -15.01
CA LYS A 81 -13.62 21.69 -13.82
C LYS A 81 -13.44 20.85 -12.56
N LEU A 82 -13.24 19.54 -12.72
CA LEU A 82 -13.08 18.60 -11.63
C LEU A 82 -11.63 18.10 -11.49
N LYS A 83 -10.70 18.64 -12.26
CA LYS A 83 -9.32 18.19 -12.29
C LYS A 83 -8.68 18.31 -10.92
N GLY A 84 -7.89 17.30 -10.58
CA GLY A 84 -7.25 17.20 -9.29
C GLY A 84 -8.18 16.81 -8.15
N LYS A 85 -9.51 16.72 -8.34
CA LYS A 85 -10.46 16.39 -7.27
C LYS A 85 -10.59 14.87 -7.08
N ILE A 86 -10.90 14.50 -5.84
CA ILE A 86 -11.37 13.16 -5.49
C ILE A 86 -12.90 13.20 -5.50
N VAL A 87 -13.51 12.26 -6.23
CA VAL A 87 -14.97 12.18 -6.38
C VAL A 87 -15.49 10.80 -5.98
N LEU A 88 -16.71 10.76 -5.43
CA LEU A 88 -17.36 9.55 -4.94
C LEU A 88 -18.63 9.29 -5.75
N GLN A 89 -18.74 8.12 -6.40
CA GLN A 89 -19.96 7.72 -7.12
C GLN A 89 -21.07 7.39 -6.13
N VAL A 90 -22.00 8.33 -5.93
CA VAL A 90 -23.05 8.20 -4.87
C VAL A 90 -24.25 7.36 -5.30
N GLU A 91 -24.42 7.09 -6.59
CA GLU A 91 -25.53 6.32 -7.16
C GLU A 91 -25.16 4.86 -7.47
N SER A 92 -23.95 4.43 -7.11
CA SER A 92 -23.43 3.07 -7.31
C SER A 92 -23.02 2.46 -5.97
N ASN A 93 -21.86 1.80 -5.88
CA ASN A 93 -21.39 1.16 -4.65
C ASN A 93 -20.49 2.08 -3.81
N GLY A 94 -20.48 3.38 -4.09
CA GLY A 94 -19.57 4.32 -3.42
C GLY A 94 -18.14 4.28 -3.96
N GLU A 95 -17.96 3.92 -5.23
CA GLU A 95 -16.65 3.89 -5.88
C GLU A 95 -15.96 5.27 -5.81
N ALA A 96 -14.72 5.30 -5.33
CA ALA A 96 -13.91 6.50 -5.25
C ALA A 96 -13.01 6.64 -6.48
N TRP A 97 -12.87 7.87 -6.97
CA TRP A 97 -12.07 8.18 -8.15
C TRP A 97 -11.25 9.44 -7.93
N TYR A 98 -10.07 9.49 -8.55
CA TYR A 98 -9.27 10.71 -8.63
C TYR A 98 -9.19 11.16 -10.08
N ILE A 99 -9.45 12.44 -10.32
CA ILE A 99 -9.39 13.03 -11.66
C ILE A 99 -8.02 13.64 -11.80
N ASP A 100 -7.17 13.06 -12.64
CA ASP A 100 -5.78 13.48 -12.78
C ASP A 100 -5.72 14.86 -13.48
N PRO A 101 -5.02 15.85 -12.90
CA PRO A 101 -4.94 17.19 -13.46
C PRO A 101 -4.05 17.31 -14.70
N ILE A 102 -3.34 16.24 -15.08
CA ILE A 102 -2.44 16.20 -16.23
C ILE A 102 -3.17 15.67 -17.46
N ASP A 103 -3.80 14.51 -17.36
CA ASP A 103 -4.44 13.85 -18.51
C ASP A 103 -5.98 13.92 -18.50
N LEU A 104 -6.57 14.51 -17.44
CA LEU A 104 -8.00 14.70 -17.25
C LEU A 104 -8.82 13.40 -17.22
N LYS A 105 -8.16 12.27 -16.95
CA LYS A 105 -8.81 10.97 -16.76
C LYS A 105 -9.13 10.74 -15.30
N ARG A 106 -10.16 9.94 -15.04
CA ARG A 106 -10.48 9.44 -13.70
C ARG A 106 -9.82 8.08 -13.46
N TYR A 107 -9.22 7.93 -12.30
CA TYR A 107 -8.52 6.74 -11.85
C TYR A 107 -9.22 6.14 -10.64
N TYR A 108 -9.48 4.84 -10.67
CA TYR A 108 -10.20 4.16 -9.62
C TYR A 108 -9.33 3.99 -8.37
N PHE A 109 -9.86 4.38 -7.22
CA PHE A 109 -9.31 4.12 -5.90
C PHE A 109 -10.03 2.92 -5.29
N GLY A 110 -9.59 1.73 -5.68
CA GLY A 110 -10.12 0.47 -5.19
C GLY A 110 -9.77 0.22 -3.72
N SER A 111 -8.83 -0.68 -3.47
CA SER A 111 -8.41 -0.97 -2.10
C SER A 111 -7.45 0.10 -1.55
N PRO A 112 -7.36 0.29 -0.21
CA PRO A 112 -6.40 1.21 0.40
C PRO A 112 -4.94 0.97 -0.04
N ARG A 113 -4.58 -0.29 -0.33
CA ARG A 113 -3.25 -0.65 -0.84
C ARG A 113 -3.05 -0.16 -2.28
N GLU A 114 -4.02 -0.38 -3.16
CA GLU A 114 -3.97 0.10 -4.56
C GLU A 114 -3.93 1.62 -4.61
N THR A 115 -4.75 2.32 -3.81
CA THR A 115 -4.70 3.78 -3.70
C THR A 115 -3.32 4.26 -3.25
N TYR A 116 -2.71 3.60 -2.25
CA TYR A 116 -1.36 3.97 -1.82
C TYR A 116 -0.30 3.77 -2.92
N LEU A 117 -0.38 2.67 -3.67
CA LEU A 117 0.52 2.41 -4.81
C LEU A 117 0.31 3.43 -5.93
N PHE A 118 -0.94 3.75 -6.26
CA PHE A 118 -1.28 4.79 -7.21
C PHE A 118 -0.67 6.14 -6.83
N ILE A 119 -0.83 6.56 -5.57
CA ILE A 119 -0.27 7.82 -5.07
C ILE A 119 1.24 7.82 -5.26
N ARG A 120 1.92 6.74 -4.87
CA ARG A 120 3.37 6.61 -5.04
C ARG A 120 3.80 6.73 -6.51
N GLU A 121 3.05 6.12 -7.43
CA GLU A 121 3.36 6.14 -8.86
C GLU A 121 3.09 7.51 -9.51
N LYS A 122 1.96 8.13 -9.18
CA LYS A 122 1.51 9.39 -9.81
C LYS A 122 2.04 10.64 -9.13
N SER A 123 2.76 10.50 -8.01
CA SER A 123 3.32 11.63 -7.28
C SER A 123 4.41 12.35 -8.06
N LYS A 124 4.39 13.67 -7.97
CA LYS A 124 5.54 14.51 -8.34
C LYS A 124 6.50 14.57 -7.15
N TYR A 125 7.78 14.32 -7.40
CA TYR A 125 8.81 14.40 -6.38
C TYR A 125 9.31 15.84 -6.25
N LEU A 126 9.43 16.32 -5.01
CA LEU A 126 10.01 17.61 -4.63
C LEU A 126 11.01 17.40 -3.48
N SER A 127 11.93 18.35 -3.29
CA SER A 127 12.81 18.34 -2.12
C SER A 127 12.02 18.57 -0.83
N GLY A 128 12.52 18.02 0.27
CA GLY A 128 11.98 18.27 1.61
C GLY A 128 12.01 19.76 1.96
N GLU A 129 13.02 20.50 1.48
CA GLU A 129 13.12 21.96 1.64
C GLU A 129 11.99 22.70 0.90
N GLU A 130 11.72 22.37 -0.37
CA GLU A 130 10.60 22.97 -1.11
C GLU A 130 9.26 22.69 -0.43
N ILE A 131 9.04 21.44 0.00
CA ILE A 131 7.80 21.05 0.70
C ILE A 131 7.68 21.82 2.01
N PHE A 132 8.75 21.89 2.81
CA PHE A 132 8.77 22.63 4.07
C PHE A 132 8.42 24.10 3.86
N ASP A 133 8.99 24.70 2.80
CA ASP A 133 8.70 26.08 2.43
C ASP A 133 7.20 26.32 2.17
N TYR A 134 6.55 25.42 1.42
CA TYR A 134 5.11 25.47 1.13
C TYR A 134 4.19 25.07 2.30
N LEU A 135 4.73 24.59 3.42
CA LEU A 135 3.92 24.20 4.59
C LEU A 135 3.97 25.22 5.72
N PHE A 136 5.08 25.95 5.89
CA PHE A 136 5.32 26.71 7.13
C PHE A 136 5.54 28.21 6.95
N PHE A 137 5.96 28.71 5.80
CA PHE A 137 6.34 30.13 5.63
C PHE A 137 5.24 31.00 4.99
N GLU A 138 3.97 30.72 5.28
CA GLU A 138 2.80 31.35 4.63
C GLU A 138 2.73 31.18 3.10
N LYS A 139 3.70 30.45 2.52
CA LYS A 139 3.66 29.99 1.14
C LYS A 139 2.69 28.82 1.09
N ILE A 140 1.66 28.90 0.26
CA ILE A 140 0.84 27.75 -0.14
C ILE A 140 1.50 27.05 -1.34
N PHE A 141 1.08 25.82 -1.66
CA PHE A 141 1.59 25.15 -2.86
C PHE A 141 1.23 25.96 -4.12
N PRO A 142 2.11 26.03 -5.14
CA PRO A 142 1.83 26.68 -6.41
C PRO A 142 0.58 26.09 -7.09
N LYS A 143 -0.13 26.92 -7.86
CA LYS A 143 -1.38 26.52 -8.55
C LYS A 143 -1.15 25.37 -9.53
N GLU A 144 0.05 25.24 -10.08
CA GLU A 144 0.48 24.16 -10.97
C GLU A 144 0.53 22.80 -10.26
N LEU A 145 0.54 22.80 -8.93
CA LEU A 145 0.48 21.62 -8.08
C LEU A 145 -0.92 21.36 -7.52
N SER A 146 -1.91 22.20 -7.84
CA SER A 146 -3.30 22.03 -7.45
C SER A 146 -3.81 20.64 -7.80
N GLY A 147 -4.28 19.91 -6.78
CA GLY A 147 -4.82 18.57 -6.93
C GLY A 147 -3.79 17.48 -7.24
N ARG A 148 -2.49 17.77 -7.19
CA ARG A 148 -1.45 16.76 -7.41
C ARG A 148 -1.08 16.05 -6.11
N PHE A 149 -0.61 14.82 -6.27
CA PHE A 149 0.16 14.14 -5.24
C PHE A 149 1.62 14.58 -5.32
N ILE A 150 2.22 14.86 -4.18
CA ILE A 150 3.63 15.24 -4.01
C ILE A 150 4.30 14.18 -3.13
N ALA A 151 5.46 13.70 -3.55
CA ALA A 151 6.33 12.85 -2.74
C ALA A 151 7.55 13.63 -2.29
N ASN A 152 7.96 13.44 -1.04
CA ASN A 152 9.28 13.89 -0.62
C ASN A 152 10.33 12.99 -1.28
N GLN A 153 11.30 13.59 -1.98
CA GLN A 153 12.39 12.84 -2.59
C GLN A 153 13.48 12.44 -1.58
N ASP A 154 13.55 13.16 -0.46
CA ASP A 154 14.58 12.99 0.57
C ASP A 154 14.11 12.04 1.71
N GLU A 155 12.81 11.76 1.80
CA GLU A 155 12.22 10.84 2.76
C GLU A 155 11.29 9.81 2.12
N ASP A 156 11.51 8.54 2.45
CA ASP A 156 10.66 7.46 2.00
C ASP A 156 9.26 7.51 2.64
N ASN A 157 8.24 7.21 1.85
CA ASN A 157 6.85 7.10 2.28
C ASN A 157 6.23 8.40 2.80
N GLU A 158 6.80 9.55 2.45
CA GLU A 158 6.20 10.84 2.78
C GLU A 158 5.51 11.45 1.56
N PHE A 159 4.17 11.38 1.56
CA PHE A 159 3.35 11.93 0.49
C PHE A 159 2.41 13.02 1.00
N TYR A 160 1.99 13.86 0.06
CA TYR A 160 1.08 14.96 0.27
C TYR A 160 0.09 15.03 -0.88
N TYR A 161 -1.16 15.36 -0.60
CA TYR A 161 -2.15 15.74 -1.62
C TYR A 161 -2.45 17.23 -1.48
N VAL A 162 -2.18 17.99 -2.54
CA VAL A 162 -2.45 19.42 -2.58
C VAL A 162 -3.93 19.62 -2.89
N LEU A 163 -4.68 20.16 -1.94
CA LEU A 163 -6.11 20.39 -2.07
C LEU A 163 -6.39 21.38 -3.22
N PRO A 164 -7.21 21.03 -4.21
CA PRO A 164 -7.46 21.87 -5.38
C PRO A 164 -7.98 23.27 -5.03
N ASP A 165 -8.81 23.36 -4.00
CA ASP A 165 -9.57 24.56 -3.66
C ASP A 165 -8.79 25.54 -2.74
N SER A 166 -7.86 25.03 -1.92
CA SER A 166 -7.11 25.85 -0.95
C SER A 166 -5.59 25.91 -1.18
N LEU A 167 -5.05 25.00 -2.00
CA LEU A 167 -3.62 24.77 -2.19
C LEU A 167 -2.85 24.42 -0.90
N LEU A 168 -3.56 24.09 0.17
CA LEU A 168 -3.00 23.44 1.35
C LEU A 168 -2.79 21.96 1.05
N ALA A 169 -1.87 21.31 1.77
CA ALA A 169 -1.59 19.90 1.58
C ALA A 169 -2.07 19.03 2.75
N VAL A 170 -2.63 17.88 2.43
CA VAL A 170 -2.93 16.80 3.40
C VAL A 170 -1.81 15.76 3.31
N LYS A 171 -1.15 15.48 4.44
CA LYS A 171 -0.11 14.45 4.54
C LYS A 171 -0.72 13.04 4.47
N ILE A 172 -0.03 12.13 3.78
CA ILE A 172 -0.45 10.75 3.52
C ILE A 172 0.77 9.82 3.72
N ASN A 173 0.95 9.30 4.93
CA ASN A 173 2.06 8.40 5.26
C ASN A 173 1.69 6.90 5.21
N SER A 174 0.41 6.59 4.99
CA SER A 174 -0.08 5.21 5.08
C SER A 174 -1.36 4.99 4.28
N ALA A 175 -1.67 3.73 3.99
CA ALA A 175 -2.91 3.33 3.34
C ALA A 175 -4.17 3.79 4.12
N LYS A 176 -4.09 3.84 5.46
CA LYS A 176 -5.20 4.32 6.30
C LYS A 176 -5.44 5.81 6.12
N GLU A 177 -4.38 6.61 6.03
CA GLU A 177 -4.49 8.05 5.77
C GLU A 177 -4.95 8.33 4.35
N ALA A 178 -4.46 7.57 3.36
CA ALA A 178 -4.94 7.65 1.99
C ALA A 178 -6.45 7.40 1.91
N PHE A 179 -6.96 6.42 2.67
CA PHE A 179 -8.41 6.18 2.73
C PHE A 179 -9.19 7.31 3.42
N ARG A 180 -8.66 7.87 4.52
CA ARG A 180 -9.26 9.05 5.18
C ARG A 180 -9.35 10.24 4.23
N LEU A 181 -8.30 10.47 3.44
CA LEU A 181 -8.31 11.50 2.41
C LEU A 181 -9.53 11.39 1.50
N LEU A 182 -9.86 10.16 1.04
CA LEU A 182 -11.01 9.93 0.15
C LEU A 182 -12.33 10.27 0.83
N LYS A 183 -12.46 9.90 2.10
CA LYS A 183 -13.66 10.14 2.90
C LYS A 183 -13.86 11.62 3.19
N ASP A 184 -12.79 12.32 3.55
CA ASP A 184 -12.87 13.68 4.08
C ASP A 184 -12.88 14.73 2.96
N ASN A 185 -12.34 14.41 1.77
CA ASN A 185 -12.22 15.34 0.63
C ASN A 185 -12.98 14.89 -0.62
N GLY A 186 -13.65 13.74 -0.57
CA GLY A 186 -14.42 13.20 -1.67
C GLY A 186 -15.70 14.00 -1.92
N VAL A 187 -15.88 14.48 -3.15
CA VAL A 187 -17.10 15.16 -3.59
C VAL A 187 -18.05 14.14 -4.23
N GLY A 188 -19.30 14.10 -3.79
CA GLY A 188 -20.30 13.23 -4.41
C GLY A 188 -20.57 13.61 -5.86
N ILE A 189 -20.63 12.61 -6.75
CA ILE A 189 -20.91 12.78 -8.17
C ILE A 189 -21.89 11.71 -8.68
N SER A 190 -22.82 12.11 -9.55
CA SER A 190 -23.77 11.18 -10.15
C SER A 190 -23.10 10.24 -11.16
N ASN A 191 -23.74 9.12 -11.45
CA ASN A 191 -23.29 8.20 -12.48
C ASN A 191 -23.31 8.85 -13.87
N GLN A 192 -24.27 9.73 -14.14
CA GLN A 192 -24.36 10.45 -15.41
C GLN A 192 -23.18 11.41 -15.61
N GLU A 193 -22.83 12.16 -14.57
CA GLU A 193 -21.76 13.16 -14.63
C GLU A 193 -20.38 12.53 -14.69
N ILE A 194 -20.11 11.57 -13.79
CA ILE A 194 -18.77 10.99 -13.73
C ILE A 194 -18.41 10.32 -15.05
N ARG A 195 -19.37 9.65 -15.73
CA ARG A 195 -19.20 8.97 -17.03
C ARG A 195 -18.99 9.91 -18.22
N LYS A 196 -18.91 11.22 -17.98
CA LYS A 196 -18.37 12.20 -18.93
C LYS A 196 -16.85 12.33 -18.84
N ILE A 197 -16.21 11.72 -17.87
CA ILE A 197 -14.74 11.73 -17.72
C ILE A 197 -14.19 10.43 -18.33
N GLU A 198 -13.04 10.43 -18.98
CA GLU A 198 -12.44 9.18 -19.47
C GLU A 198 -11.89 8.35 -18.29
N VAL A 199 -11.98 7.02 -18.34
CA VAL A 199 -11.39 6.14 -17.31
C VAL A 199 -9.93 5.83 -17.68
N GLY A 200 -9.00 6.14 -16.78
CA GLY A 200 -7.58 5.83 -16.91
C GLY A 200 -7.20 4.47 -16.30
N GLU A 201 -6.02 3.98 -16.69
CA GLU A 201 -5.34 2.80 -16.12
C GLU A 201 -3.88 3.13 -15.80
N TYR A 202 -3.34 2.43 -14.82
CA TYR A 202 -1.96 2.54 -14.34
C TYR A 202 -1.43 1.14 -14.02
#